data_AF-A0A843KZQ0-F1
#
_entry.id   AF-A0A843KZQ0-F1
#
_cell.length_a   1.000
_cell.length_b   1.000
_cell.length_c   1.000
_cell.angle_alpha   90.00
_cell.angle_beta   90.00
_cell.angle_gamma   90.00
#
_symmetry.space_group_name_H-M   'P 1'
#
loop_
_entity.id
_entity.type
_entity.pdbx_description
1 polymer ?
#
loop_
_entity_poly.entity_id
_entity_poly.type
_entity_poly.pdbx_seq_one_letter_code
_entity_poly.pdbx_strand_id
1 'polypeptide(L)' 'MHQDDELKEMLSDLIWLNALIATELIQITENTSQILRKAAPPEACVAEHAALRATALDIADRYRPGTMLRQHVGEHQ' A
#
# COMPACT_ATOMS: atom_id res chain seq x y z
N MET A 1 -10.56 10.74 26.69
CA MET A 1 -10.48 11.01 25.24
C MET A 1 -11.82 11.60 24.83
N HIS A 2 -11.86 12.68 24.05
CA HIS A 2 -13.12 13.13 23.46
C HIS A 2 -13.57 12.10 22.42
N GLN A 3 -14.88 11.89 22.25
CA GLN A 3 -15.43 10.94 21.27
C GLN A 3 -14.88 11.20 19.85
N ASP A 4 -14.66 12.47 19.52
CA ASP A 4 -14.08 12.89 18.22
C ASP A 4 -12.62 12.47 18.06
N ASP A 5 -11.85 12.38 19.14
CA ASP A 5 -10.44 11.95 19.10
C ASP A 5 -10.37 10.44 18.87
N GLU A 6 -11.22 9.67 19.54
CA GLU A 6 -11.35 8.22 19.34
C GLU A 6 -11.79 7.89 17.91
N LEU A 7 -12.76 8.63 17.37
CA LEU A 7 -13.19 8.48 15.99
C LEU A 7 -12.06 8.78 15.00
N LYS A 8 -11.28 9.84 15.23
CA LYS A 8 -10.12 10.18 14.37
C LYS A 8 -9.03 9.10 14.40
N GLU A 9 -8.75 8.54 15.57
CA GLU A 9 -7.81 7.42 15.70
C GLU A 9 -8.31 6.19 14.94
N MET A 10 -9.57 5.80 15.12
CA MET A 10 -10.17 4.68 14.37
C MET A 10 -10.10 4.89 12.85
N LEU A 11 -10.36 6.10 12.37
CA LEU A 11 -10.27 6.42 10.95
C LEU A 11 -8.82 6.38 10.44
N SER A 12 -7.86 6.87 11.23
CA SER A 12 -6.44 6.81 10.90
C SER A 12 -5.96 5.36 10.79
N ASP A 13 -6.43 4.49 11.69
CA ASP A 13 -6.17 3.06 11.68
C ASP A 13 -6.76 2.38 10.45
N LEU A 14 -7.99 2.71 10.09
CA LEU A 14 -8.64 2.21 8.87
C LEU A 14 -7.91 2.66 7.60
N ILE A 15 -7.51 3.93 7.52
CA ILE A 15 -6.75 4.45 6.37
C ILE A 15 -5.44 3.69 6.22
N TRP A 16 -4.73 3.48 7.32
CA TRP A 16 -3.46 2.75 7.31
C TRP A 16 -3.63 1.29 6.86
N LEU A 17 -4.64 0.57 7.39
CA LEU A 17 -4.94 -0.81 7.00
C LEU A 17 -5.31 -0.91 5.51
N ASN A 18 -6.07 0.06 4.99
CA ASN A 18 -6.41 0.09 3.57
C ASN A 18 -5.18 0.31 2.69
N ALA A 19 -4.24 1.15 3.11
CA ALA A 19 -2.98 1.34 2.39
C ALA A 19 -2.13 0.06 2.37
N LEU A 20 -2.02 -0.66 3.50
CA LEU A 20 -1.37 -1.96 3.57
C LEU A 20 -2.03 -2.97 2.62
N ILE A 21 -3.36 -3.11 2.67
CA ILE A 21 -4.10 -4.03 1.80
C ILE A 21 -3.87 -3.67 0.32
N ALA A 22 -3.92 -2.38 -0.03
CA ALA A 22 -3.70 -1.93 -1.39
C ALA A 22 -2.29 -2.31 -1.89
N THR A 23 -1.25 -2.09 -1.10
CA THR A 23 0.13 -2.42 -1.49
C THR A 23 0.34 -3.93 -1.66
N GLU A 24 -0.26 -4.74 -0.79
CA GLU A 24 -0.19 -6.21 -0.90
C GLU A 24 -0.97 -6.72 -2.12
N LEU A 25 -2.15 -6.17 -2.41
CA LEU A 25 -2.95 -6.57 -3.57
C LEU A 25 -2.25 -6.25 -4.90
N ILE A 26 -1.55 -5.11 -4.98
CA ILE A 26 -0.72 -4.77 -6.13
C ILE A 26 0.38 -5.83 -6.31
N GLN A 27 1.09 -6.19 -5.23
CA GLN A 27 2.14 -7.20 -5.28
C GLN A 27 1.61 -8.57 -5.71
N ILE A 28 0.51 -9.01 -5.12
CA ILE A 28 -0.15 -10.28 -5.49
C ILE A 28 -0.56 -10.26 -6.96
N THR A 29 -1.05 -9.13 -7.46
CA THR A 29 -1.44 -8.96 -8.86
C THR A 29 -0.25 -9.09 -9.81
N GLU A 30 0.88 -8.45 -9.50
CA GLU A 30 2.11 -8.56 -10.27
C GLU A 30 2.64 -10.00 -10.28
N ASN A 31 2.74 -10.62 -9.10
CA ASN A 31 3.19 -12.00 -8.96
C ASN A 31 2.29 -12.97 -9.74
N THR A 32 0.98 -12.79 -9.67
CA THR A 32 0.00 -13.62 -10.40
C THR A 32 0.13 -13.43 -11.90
N SER A 33 0.27 -12.18 -12.36
CA SER A 33 0.51 -11.87 -13.78
C SER A 33 1.78 -12.54 -14.29
N GLN A 34 2.88 -12.47 -13.53
CA GLN A 34 4.15 -13.11 -13.88
C GLN A 34 4.01 -14.63 -14.03
N ILE A 35 3.32 -15.28 -13.07
CA ILE A 35 3.09 -16.73 -13.08
C ILE A 35 2.27 -17.14 -14.32
N LEU A 36 1.16 -16.44 -14.59
CA LEU A 36 0.28 -16.76 -15.71
C LEU A 36 0.95 -16.53 -17.07
N ARG A 37 1.75 -15.46 -17.18
CA ARG A 37 2.48 -15.13 -18.42
C ARG A 37 3.74 -15.97 -18.61
N LYS A 38 4.27 -16.59 -17.54
CA LYS A 38 5.60 -17.21 -17.49
C LYS A 38 6.71 -16.24 -17.95
N ALA A 39 6.50 -14.97 -17.71
CA ALA A 39 7.36 -13.87 -18.12
C ALA A 39 7.14 -12.70 -17.18
N ALA A 40 8.07 -11.75 -17.12
CA ALA A 40 7.92 -10.55 -16.32
C ALA A 40 6.61 -9.80 -16.66
N PRO A 41 5.97 -9.13 -15.68
CA PRO A 41 4.87 -8.23 -15.96
C PRO A 41 5.29 -7.14 -16.96
N PRO A 42 4.38 -6.62 -17.79
CA PRO A 42 4.70 -5.52 -18.69
C PRO A 42 5.27 -4.33 -17.92
N GLU A 43 6.32 -3.68 -18.46
CA GLU A 43 6.99 -2.54 -17.78
C GLU A 43 6.01 -1.41 -17.44
N ALA A 44 5.06 -1.12 -18.32
CA ALA A 44 4.01 -0.13 -18.08
C ALA A 44 3.19 -0.46 -16.82
N CYS A 45 2.86 -1.73 -16.61
CA CYS A 45 2.11 -2.18 -15.44
C CYS A 45 2.93 -2.01 -14.15
N VAL A 46 4.22 -2.35 -14.18
CA VAL A 46 5.11 -2.14 -13.03
C VAL A 46 5.24 -0.66 -12.68
N ALA A 47 5.39 0.22 -13.67
CA ALA A 47 5.50 1.65 -13.46
C ALA A 47 4.21 2.26 -12.88
N GLU A 48 3.04 1.87 -13.42
CA GLU A 48 1.73 2.30 -12.91
C GLU A 48 1.52 1.83 -11.47
N HIS A 49 1.82 0.57 -11.19
CA HIS A 49 1.72 0.01 -9.85
C HIS A 49 2.67 0.65 -8.84
N ALA A 50 3.89 1.01 -9.24
CA ALA A 50 4.82 1.76 -8.41
C ALA A 50 4.23 3.13 -8.01
N ALA A 51 3.60 3.85 -8.95
CA ALA A 51 2.93 5.11 -8.68
C ALA A 51 1.72 4.96 -7.74
N LEU A 52 0.94 3.88 -7.89
CA LEU A 52 -0.18 3.56 -7.00
C LEU A 52 0.30 3.23 -5.59
N ARG A 53 1.36 2.41 -5.44
CA ARG A 53 1.99 2.11 -4.13
C ARG A 53 2.48 3.39 -3.47
N ALA A 54 3.18 4.27 -4.20
CA ALA A 54 3.65 5.54 -3.67
C ALA A 54 2.49 6.40 -3.13
N THR A 55 1.39 6.49 -3.88
CA THR A 55 0.19 7.22 -3.47
C THR A 55 -0.43 6.63 -2.19
N ALA A 56 -0.51 5.30 -2.08
CA ALA A 56 -1.03 4.64 -0.87
C ALA A 56 -0.16 4.91 0.36
N LEU A 57 1.17 4.85 0.20
CA LEU A 57 2.13 5.17 1.25
C LEU A 57 2.03 6.63 1.71
N ASP A 58 1.88 7.57 0.77
CA ASP A 58 1.73 8.99 1.10
C ASP A 58 0.40 9.30 1.79
N ILE A 59 -0.66 8.55 1.51
CA ILE A 59 -1.90 8.61 2.29
C ILE A 59 -1.66 8.07 3.71
N ALA A 60 -1.07 6.88 3.84
CA ALA A 60 -0.81 6.26 5.13
C ALA A 60 0.07 7.12 6.04
N ASP A 61 1.15 7.69 5.52
CA ASP A 61 2.09 8.50 6.30
C ASP A 61 1.46 9.81 6.79
N ARG A 62 0.53 10.39 6.03
CA ARG A 62 -0.19 11.62 6.45
C ARG A 62 -1.10 11.39 7.64
N TYR A 63 -1.74 10.22 7.72
CA TYR A 63 -2.76 9.94 8.74
C TYR A 63 -2.25 9.03 9.87
N ARG A 64 -1.19 8.26 9.65
CA ARG A 64 -0.55 7.42 10.67
C ARG A 64 0.97 7.36 10.46
N PRO A 65 1.70 8.44 10.79
CA PRO A 65 3.15 8.52 10.60
C PRO A 65 3.93 7.58 11.52
N GLY A 66 5.19 7.30 11.18
CA GLY A 66 6.10 6.52 12.03
C GLY A 66 5.81 5.02 12.05
N THR A 67 5.04 4.52 11.09
CA THR A 67 4.76 3.08 10.94
C THR A 67 5.79 2.41 10.04
N MET A 68 5.83 1.08 10.06
CA MET A 68 6.77 0.28 9.27
C MET A 68 6.33 0.08 7.81
N LEU A 69 5.16 0.58 7.40
CA LEU A 69 4.55 0.24 6.11
C LEU A 69 5.46 0.59 4.92
N ARG A 70 6.07 1.78 4.94
CA ARG A 70 6.97 2.21 3.86
C ARG A 70 8.22 1.33 3.77
N GLN A 71 8.80 0.94 4.91
CA GLN A 71 9.91 0.01 4.93
C GLN A 71 9.50 -1.36 4.40
N HIS A 72 8.39 -1.91 4.91
CA HIS A 72 7.84 -3.21 4.50
C HIS A 72 7.60 -3.27 2.99
N VAL A 73 6.99 -2.24 2.40
CA VAL A 73 6.76 -2.18 0.95
C VAL A 73 8.07 -2.08 0.15
N GLY A 74 9.09 -1.41 0.70
CA GLY A 74 10.40 -1.30 0.08
C GLY A 74 11.19 -2.61 0.03
N GLU A 75 10.91 -3.56 0.92
CA GLU A 75 11.54 -4.90 0.92
C GLU A 75 11.00 -5.84 -0.17
N HIS A 76 9.89 -5.48 -0.83
CA HIS A 76 9.30 -6.25 -1.93
C HIS A 76 9.77 -5.81 -3.33
N GLN A 77 10.45 -4.66 -3.45
CA GLN A 77 11.02 -4.16 -4.71
C GLN A 77 12.44 -4.69 -4.93
#